data_AF-A0A519P263-F1
#
_entry.id   AF-A0A519P263-F1
#
_cell.length_a   1.000
_cell.length_b   1.000
_cell.length_c   1.000
_cell.angle_alpha   90.00
_cell.angle_beta   90.00
_cell.angle_gamma   90.00
#
_symmetry.space_group_name_H-M   'P 1'
#
loop_
_entity.id
_entity.type
_entity.pdbx_description
1 polymer ?
#
loop_
_entity_poly.entity_id
_entity_poly.type
_entity_poly.pdbx_seq_one_letter_code
_entity_poly.pdbx_strand_id
1 'polypeptide(L)'
;MTRFGLAAGALAALLIGPAPIPASAHAQERPWTPLPSPTSYSCPDGVCQAQALAPLFRALDGRWGGTVRIVQFGDSHTAGRLITGALETRLRARFPDRDVRIEPIGVQNVTLSDLGWRTLPPQMAPVDLIILAYGTNEGFDDAFDAHAYDRLLRSEIQRIRALAPRAAILILSAPEAMRGDGVGNCPDDPERRWRAPVNLGVV
;
A
#
# COMPACT_ATOMS: atom_id res chain seq x y z
N MET A 1 -8.78 82.13 18.69
CA MET A 1 -8.56 81.74 17.28
C MET A 1 -7.67 80.50 17.27
N THR A 2 -8.26 79.32 17.25
CA THR A 2 -7.55 78.04 17.08
C THR A 2 -8.55 77.07 16.47
N ARG A 3 -8.36 76.74 15.19
CA ARG A 3 -9.20 75.80 14.42
C ARG A 3 -8.64 74.39 14.63
N PHE A 4 -9.46 73.46 15.13
CA PHE A 4 -9.22 72.02 15.02
C PHE A 4 -10.09 71.49 13.87
N GLY A 5 -9.45 71.00 12.80
CA GLY A 5 -10.11 70.37 11.67
C GLY A 5 -10.38 68.90 11.94
N LEU A 6 -11.61 68.44 11.72
CA LEU A 6 -11.92 67.02 11.62
C LEU A 6 -11.48 66.51 10.25
N ALA A 7 -10.56 65.53 10.23
CA ALA A 7 -10.27 64.74 9.05
C ALA A 7 -11.30 63.59 8.96
N ALA A 8 -12.07 63.56 7.87
CA ALA A 8 -12.96 62.45 7.55
C ALA A 8 -12.11 61.25 7.07
N GLY A 9 -12.06 60.18 7.87
CA GLY A 9 -11.46 58.92 7.47
C GLY A 9 -12.42 58.12 6.58
N ALA A 10 -12.04 57.90 5.32
CA ALA A 10 -12.75 57.00 4.42
C ALA A 10 -12.43 55.54 4.79
N LEU A 11 -13.44 54.77 5.21
CA LEU A 11 -13.33 53.31 5.29
C LEU A 11 -13.42 52.73 3.86
N ALA A 12 -12.30 52.21 3.36
CA ALA A 12 -12.30 51.35 2.18
C ALA A 12 -12.73 49.94 2.61
N ALA A 13 -13.93 49.52 2.21
CA ALA A 13 -14.38 48.13 2.36
C ALA A 13 -13.67 47.27 1.32
N LEU A 14 -12.75 46.41 1.77
CA LEU A 14 -12.06 45.45 0.91
C LEU A 14 -12.99 44.24 0.68
N LEU A 15 -13.57 44.12 -0.52
CA LEU A 15 -14.34 42.96 -0.94
C LEU A 15 -13.36 41.80 -1.22
N ILE A 16 -13.26 40.86 -0.29
CA ILE A 16 -12.52 39.61 -0.47
C ILE A 16 -13.41 38.67 -1.29
N GLY A 17 -13.14 38.53 -2.58
CA GLY A 17 -13.77 37.50 -3.42
C GLY A 17 -13.32 36.09 -3.01
N PRO A 18 -14.14 35.05 -3.22
CA PRO A 18 -13.78 33.68 -2.87
C PRO A 18 -12.54 33.26 -3.65
N ALA A 19 -11.50 32.84 -2.93
CA ALA A 19 -10.31 32.28 -3.53
C ALA A 19 -10.68 31.01 -4.33
N PRO A 20 -10.13 30.81 -5.54
CA PRO A 20 -10.33 29.58 -6.28
C PRO A 20 -9.79 28.41 -5.46
N ILE A 21 -10.66 27.44 -5.17
CA ILE A 21 -10.26 26.17 -4.55
C ILE A 21 -9.37 25.45 -5.58
N PRO A 22 -8.09 25.13 -5.27
CA PRO A 22 -7.26 24.38 -6.18
C PRO A 22 -7.94 23.03 -6.44
N ALA A 23 -8.05 22.66 -7.71
CA ALA A 23 -8.56 21.36 -8.12
C ALA A 23 -7.78 20.26 -7.38
N SER A 24 -8.50 19.31 -6.80
CA SER A 24 -7.90 18.15 -6.15
C SER A 24 -6.92 17.51 -7.14
N ALA A 25 -5.67 17.32 -6.72
CA ALA A 25 -4.71 16.55 -7.49
C ALA A 25 -5.25 15.12 -7.62
N HIS A 26 -5.90 14.81 -8.74
CA HIS A 26 -6.19 13.44 -9.10
C HIS A 26 -4.83 12.77 -9.33
N ALA A 27 -4.46 11.83 -8.45
CA ALA A 27 -3.34 10.95 -8.73
C ALA A 27 -3.60 10.29 -10.09
N GLN A 28 -2.86 10.72 -11.11
CA GLN A 28 -3.08 10.26 -12.47
C GLN A 28 -2.63 8.81 -12.55
N GLU A 29 -3.59 7.89 -12.67
CA GLU A 29 -3.25 6.49 -12.95
C GLU A 29 -2.50 6.45 -14.28
N ARG A 30 -1.21 6.08 -14.20
CA ARG A 30 -0.45 5.75 -15.40
C ARG A 30 -1.05 4.46 -15.98
N PRO A 31 -1.34 4.41 -17.29
CA PRO A 31 -1.72 3.18 -17.96
C PRO A 31 -0.70 2.08 -17.60
N TRP A 32 -1.20 0.93 -17.13
CA TRP A 32 -0.33 -0.19 -16.83
C TRP A 32 0.42 -0.57 -18.10
N THR A 33 1.74 -0.48 -18.04
CA THR A 33 2.65 -0.94 -19.08
C THR A 33 3.47 -2.04 -18.44
N PRO A 34 3.61 -3.22 -19.10
CA PRO A 34 4.47 -4.27 -18.58
C PRO A 34 5.86 -3.70 -18.30
N LEU A 35 6.41 -3.98 -17.13
CA LEU A 35 7.79 -3.64 -16.84
C LEU A 35 8.70 -4.50 -17.74
N PRO A 36 9.76 -3.93 -18.34
CA PRO A 36 10.70 -4.71 -19.13
C PRO A 36 11.34 -5.78 -18.24
N SER A 37 11.50 -7.00 -18.76
CA SER A 37 12.16 -8.07 -18.02
C SER A 37 13.66 -7.77 -17.81
N PRO A 38 14.23 -8.10 -16.63
CA PRO A 38 13.53 -8.63 -15.45
C PRO A 38 12.77 -7.53 -14.69
N THR A 39 11.51 -7.82 -14.36
CA THR A 39 10.66 -6.89 -13.57
C THR A 39 11.18 -6.71 -12.14
N SER A 40 11.76 -7.78 -11.57
CA SER A 40 12.53 -7.73 -10.34
C SER A 40 13.64 -8.77 -10.40
N TYR A 41 14.73 -8.58 -9.66
CA TYR A 41 15.82 -9.56 -9.62
C TYR A 41 15.34 -10.91 -9.04
N SER A 42 14.56 -10.87 -7.96
CA SER A 42 14.03 -12.07 -7.30
C SER A 42 12.94 -12.79 -8.11
N CYS A 43 12.08 -12.05 -8.79
CA CYS A 43 10.97 -12.56 -9.60
C CYS A 43 11.00 -11.91 -11.00
N PRO A 44 11.69 -12.52 -12.00
CA PRO A 44 11.90 -11.91 -13.31
C PRO A 44 10.62 -11.54 -14.07
N ASP A 45 9.57 -12.33 -13.88
CA ASP A 45 8.24 -12.12 -14.48
C ASP A 45 7.28 -11.35 -13.55
N GLY A 46 7.81 -10.73 -12.49
CA GLY A 46 7.08 -9.90 -11.54
C GLY A 46 6.41 -10.67 -10.40
N VAL A 47 6.17 -11.98 -10.54
CA VAL A 47 5.63 -12.83 -9.45
C VAL A 47 6.36 -14.17 -9.37
N CYS A 48 6.87 -14.49 -8.18
CA CYS A 48 7.44 -15.80 -7.90
C CYS A 48 6.33 -16.80 -7.57
N GLN A 49 6.50 -18.05 -8.00
CA GLN A 49 5.60 -19.17 -7.64
C GLN A 49 4.12 -18.88 -7.98
N ALA A 50 3.85 -18.31 -9.15
CA ALA A 50 2.52 -17.89 -9.59
C ALA A 50 1.44 -18.99 -9.44
N GLN A 51 1.83 -20.27 -9.57
CA GLN A 51 0.95 -21.42 -9.37
C GLN A 51 0.28 -21.46 -7.99
N ALA A 52 0.85 -20.82 -6.96
CA ALA A 52 0.26 -20.74 -5.62
C ALA A 52 -1.07 -19.94 -5.60
N LEU A 53 -1.34 -19.13 -6.62
CA LEU A 53 -2.59 -18.38 -6.79
C LEU A 53 -3.74 -19.21 -7.39
N ALA A 54 -3.52 -20.50 -7.71
CA ALA A 54 -4.56 -21.37 -8.26
C ALA A 54 -5.89 -21.38 -7.48
N PRO A 55 -5.92 -21.34 -6.13
CA PRO A 55 -7.18 -21.22 -5.39
C PRO A 55 -8.00 -19.96 -5.75
N LEU A 56 -7.34 -18.79 -5.85
CA LEU A 56 -7.99 -17.55 -6.25
C LEU A 56 -8.54 -17.64 -7.67
N PHE A 57 -7.75 -18.15 -8.62
CA PHE A 57 -8.22 -18.26 -10.01
C PHE A 57 -9.42 -19.20 -10.13
N ARG A 58 -9.45 -20.32 -9.40
CA ARG A 58 -10.65 -21.18 -9.34
C ARG A 58 -11.88 -20.47 -8.78
N ALA A 59 -11.71 -19.55 -7.83
CA ALA A 59 -12.81 -18.74 -7.29
C ALA A 59 -13.29 -17.70 -8.31
N LEU A 60 -12.38 -17.14 -9.11
CA LEU A 60 -12.68 -16.19 -10.18
C LEU A 60 -13.32 -16.86 -11.42
N ASP A 61 -12.99 -18.12 -11.72
CA ASP A 61 -13.55 -18.90 -12.83
C ASP A 61 -15.07 -19.13 -12.71
N GLY A 62 -15.66 -18.85 -11.55
CA GLY A 62 -17.11 -18.75 -11.37
C GLY A 62 -17.91 -20.05 -11.37
N ARG A 63 -17.24 -21.21 -11.47
CA ARG A 63 -17.89 -22.53 -11.39
C ARG A 63 -18.60 -22.81 -10.06
N TRP A 64 -18.18 -22.10 -9.02
CA TRP A 64 -18.76 -22.16 -7.69
C TRP A 64 -19.25 -20.74 -7.38
N GLY A 65 -20.57 -20.55 -7.26
CA GLY A 65 -21.17 -19.24 -6.96
C GLY A 65 -20.65 -18.66 -5.64
N GLY A 66 -20.86 -17.36 -5.42
CA GLY A 66 -20.46 -16.66 -4.20
C GLY A 66 -19.46 -15.53 -4.41
N THR A 67 -19.22 -14.77 -3.33
CA THR A 67 -18.24 -13.67 -3.28
C THR A 67 -16.81 -14.21 -3.31
N VAL A 68 -15.96 -13.64 -4.17
CA VAL A 68 -14.52 -13.86 -4.15
C VAL A 68 -13.91 -12.93 -3.09
N ARG A 69 -13.39 -13.50 -2.00
CA ARG A 69 -12.96 -12.76 -0.81
C ARG A 69 -11.45 -12.70 -0.73
N ILE A 70 -10.90 -11.49 -0.78
CA ILE A 70 -9.48 -11.19 -0.62
C ILE A 70 -9.30 -10.38 0.65
N VAL A 71 -8.27 -10.69 1.43
CA VAL A 71 -7.90 -9.94 2.63
C VAL A 71 -6.48 -9.45 2.45
N GLN A 72 -6.24 -8.17 2.66
CA GLN A 72 -4.90 -7.60 2.63
C GLN A 72 -4.53 -7.06 4.00
N PHE A 73 -3.51 -7.63 4.63
CA PHE A 73 -2.89 -7.10 5.82
C PHE A 73 -1.70 -6.25 5.45
N GLY A 74 -1.48 -5.15 6.17
CA GLY A 74 -0.28 -4.36 5.99
C GLY A 74 -0.20 -3.14 6.89
N ASP A 75 0.65 -2.22 6.49
CA ASP A 75 0.94 -0.98 7.20
C ASP A 75 0.07 0.20 6.71
N SER A 76 0.63 1.42 6.76
CA SER A 76 0.02 2.66 6.27
C SER A 76 -0.34 2.62 4.79
N HIS A 77 0.37 1.88 3.93
CA HIS A 77 0.01 1.76 2.51
C HIS A 77 -1.29 0.98 2.30
N THR A 78 -1.51 -0.05 3.12
CA THR A 78 -2.78 -0.79 3.14
C THR A 78 -3.88 0.06 3.77
N ALA A 79 -3.58 0.80 4.84
CA ALA A 79 -4.53 1.71 5.50
C ALA A 79 -4.99 2.85 4.57
N GLY A 80 -4.08 3.36 3.73
CA GLY A 80 -4.36 4.41 2.76
C GLY A 80 -5.18 3.95 1.54
N ARG A 81 -5.35 2.64 1.35
CA ARG A 81 -6.20 2.01 0.31
C ARG A 81 -5.94 2.43 -1.14
N LEU A 82 -4.87 3.16 -1.46
CA LEU A 82 -4.57 3.54 -2.85
C LEU A 82 -4.29 2.32 -3.72
N ILE A 83 -3.36 1.46 -3.29
CA ILE A 83 -3.01 0.23 -4.02
C ILE A 83 -4.16 -0.77 -3.95
N THR A 84 -4.70 -1.01 -2.76
CA THR A 84 -5.79 -1.99 -2.56
C THR A 84 -7.05 -1.61 -3.33
N GLY A 85 -7.45 -0.33 -3.32
CA GLY A 85 -8.61 0.16 -4.04
C GLY A 85 -8.43 0.10 -5.55
N ALA A 86 -7.24 0.39 -6.05
CA ALA A 86 -6.93 0.24 -7.47
C ALA A 86 -6.93 -1.24 -7.90
N LEU A 87 -6.43 -2.15 -7.06
CA LEU A 87 -6.51 -3.60 -7.29
C LEU A 87 -7.96 -4.08 -7.32
N GLU A 88 -8.78 -3.68 -6.36
CA GLU A 88 -10.21 -4.03 -6.29
C GLU A 88 -10.95 -3.55 -7.56
N THR A 89 -10.70 -2.32 -7.97
CA THR A 89 -11.27 -1.73 -9.20
C THR A 89 -10.88 -2.54 -10.44
N ARG A 90 -9.59 -2.87 -10.59
CA ARG A 90 -9.10 -3.66 -11.73
C ARG A 90 -9.66 -5.08 -11.76
N LEU A 91 -9.75 -5.74 -10.61
CA LEU A 91 -10.32 -7.09 -10.54
C LEU A 91 -11.80 -7.11 -10.91
N ARG A 92 -12.59 -6.16 -10.40
CA ARG A 92 -14.01 -6.03 -10.76
C ARG A 92 -14.21 -5.71 -12.23
N ALA A 93 -13.38 -4.86 -12.81
CA ALA A 93 -13.42 -4.59 -14.25
C ALA A 93 -13.03 -5.81 -15.10
N ARG A 94 -12.05 -6.60 -14.64
CA ARG A 94 -11.55 -7.79 -15.36
C ARG A 94 -12.49 -9.00 -15.26
N PHE A 95 -13.25 -9.09 -14.18
CA PHE A 95 -14.18 -10.18 -13.86
C PHE A 95 -15.56 -9.60 -13.50
N PRO A 96 -16.28 -8.99 -14.45
CA PRO A 96 -17.52 -8.27 -14.19
C PRO A 96 -18.65 -9.15 -13.65
N ASP A 97 -18.62 -10.46 -13.93
CA ASP A 97 -19.61 -11.43 -13.47
C ASP A 97 -19.31 -11.98 -12.05
N ARG A 98 -18.30 -11.45 -11.37
CA ARG A 98 -17.85 -11.91 -10.04
C ARG A 98 -18.02 -10.80 -9.00
N ASP A 99 -18.61 -11.14 -7.85
CA ASP A 99 -18.59 -10.27 -6.67
C ASP A 99 -17.21 -10.37 -5.99
N VAL A 100 -16.25 -9.56 -6.44
CA VAL A 100 -14.91 -9.48 -5.84
C VAL A 100 -14.91 -8.44 -4.73
N ARG A 101 -14.46 -8.84 -3.53
CA ARG A 101 -14.29 -7.96 -2.37
C ARG A 101 -12.89 -8.08 -1.80
N ILE A 102 -12.27 -6.92 -1.56
CA ILE A 102 -10.98 -6.84 -0.87
C ILE A 102 -11.19 -6.13 0.47
N GLU A 103 -10.80 -6.79 1.56
CA GLU A 103 -10.81 -6.24 2.91
C GLU A 103 -9.39 -5.76 3.28
N PRO A 104 -9.09 -4.45 3.29
CA PRO A 104 -7.82 -3.93 3.76
C PRO A 104 -7.81 -3.81 5.29
N ILE A 105 -6.87 -4.51 5.92
CA ILE A 105 -6.59 -4.44 7.35
C ILE A 105 -5.20 -3.82 7.49
N GLY A 106 -5.16 -2.49 7.38
CA GLY A 106 -3.94 -1.70 7.48
C GLY A 106 -3.86 -0.93 8.79
N VAL A 107 -2.69 -0.93 9.44
CA VAL A 107 -2.42 -0.11 10.62
C VAL A 107 -1.21 0.78 10.34
N GLN A 108 -1.24 2.04 10.74
CA GLN A 108 -0.12 2.94 10.48
C GLN A 108 1.05 2.64 11.43
N ASN A 109 2.28 2.79 10.94
CA ASN A 109 3.52 2.68 11.71
C ASN A 109 3.71 1.33 12.44
N VAL A 110 3.21 0.24 11.85
CA VAL A 110 3.39 -1.11 12.38
C VAL A 110 4.27 -1.95 11.46
N THR A 111 4.91 -2.95 12.04
CA THR A 111 5.69 -3.96 11.34
C THR A 111 4.91 -5.27 11.26
N LEU A 112 5.48 -6.26 10.58
CA LEU A 112 5.03 -7.65 10.60
C LEU A 112 5.01 -8.24 12.01
N SER A 113 5.78 -7.70 12.97
CA SER A 113 5.79 -8.22 14.35
C SER A 113 4.55 -7.82 15.14
N ASP A 114 3.94 -6.69 14.77
CA ASP A 114 2.69 -6.17 15.33
C ASP A 114 1.46 -6.84 14.73
N LEU A 115 1.68 -7.72 13.75
CA LEU A 115 0.65 -8.48 13.10
C LEU A 115 0.03 -9.45 14.14
N GLY A 116 -0.97 -8.93 14.87
CA GLY A 116 -1.57 -9.56 16.05
C GLY A 116 -2.74 -10.46 15.69
N TRP A 117 -2.47 -11.70 15.27
CA TRP A 117 -3.49 -12.68 14.90
C TRP A 117 -4.07 -13.29 16.17
N ARG A 118 -5.12 -12.69 16.74
CA ARG A 118 -5.84 -13.33 17.85
C ARG A 118 -6.85 -14.38 17.35
N THR A 119 -7.46 -14.15 16.18
CA THR A 119 -8.28 -15.09 15.38
C THR A 119 -8.56 -14.45 14.02
N LEU A 120 -8.61 -15.20 12.91
CA LEU A 120 -9.34 -14.71 11.72
C LEU A 120 -10.82 -14.62 12.11
N PRO A 121 -11.47 -13.46 12.00
CA PRO A 121 -12.90 -13.34 12.26
C PRO A 121 -13.69 -14.41 11.50
N PRO A 122 -14.60 -15.17 12.13
CA PRO A 122 -15.37 -16.23 11.46
C PRO A 122 -16.08 -15.77 10.18
N GLN A 123 -16.50 -14.50 10.15
CA GLN A 123 -17.10 -13.84 8.99
C GLN A 123 -16.17 -13.69 7.77
N MET A 124 -14.88 -13.96 7.92
CA MET A 124 -13.93 -13.89 6.81
C MET A 124 -13.90 -15.19 6.00
N ALA A 125 -14.38 -16.31 6.53
CA ALA A 125 -14.39 -17.58 5.81
C ALA A 125 -15.64 -17.75 4.90
N PRO A 126 -15.47 -18.24 3.66
CA PRO A 126 -14.19 -18.62 3.04
C PRO A 126 -13.40 -17.40 2.53
N VAL A 127 -12.08 -17.36 2.79
CA VAL A 127 -11.14 -16.42 2.13
C VAL A 127 -10.46 -17.15 0.99
N ASP A 128 -10.36 -16.52 -0.17
CA ASP A 128 -9.72 -17.08 -1.37
C ASP A 128 -8.25 -16.65 -1.50
N LEU A 129 -7.91 -15.45 -1.03
CA LEU A 129 -6.56 -14.91 -1.02
C LEU A 129 -6.29 -14.07 0.24
N ILE A 130 -5.15 -14.32 0.88
CA ILE A 130 -4.57 -13.46 1.91
C ILE A 130 -3.31 -12.81 1.35
N ILE A 131 -3.24 -11.49 1.38
CA ILE A 131 -2.08 -10.68 0.98
C ILE A 131 -1.39 -10.16 2.24
N LEU A 132 -0.08 -10.38 2.36
CA LEU A 132 0.77 -9.77 3.39
C LEU A 132 1.60 -8.66 2.73
N ALA A 133 1.34 -7.41 3.10
CA ALA A 133 2.00 -6.22 2.57
C ALA A 133 2.75 -5.48 3.70
N TYR A 134 3.87 -6.09 4.13
CA TYR A 134 4.79 -5.58 5.15
C TYR A 134 6.21 -5.47 4.57
N GLY A 135 7.10 -4.78 5.28
CA GLY A 135 8.50 -4.58 4.88
C GLY A 135 8.89 -3.10 4.75
N THR A 136 7.92 -2.18 4.66
CA THR A 136 8.23 -0.74 4.52
C THR A 136 8.87 -0.23 5.81
N ASN A 137 8.17 -0.35 6.94
CA ASN A 137 8.66 0.13 8.23
C ASN A 137 9.92 -0.62 8.68
N GLU A 138 10.00 -1.91 8.37
CA GLU A 138 11.17 -2.75 8.63
C GLU A 138 12.39 -2.29 7.83
N GLY A 139 12.22 -1.89 6.57
CA GLY A 139 13.30 -1.37 5.74
C GLY A 139 13.89 -0.05 6.26
N PHE A 140 13.11 0.72 7.02
CA PHE A 140 13.54 1.97 7.67
C PHE A 140 14.11 1.77 9.09
N ASP A 141 14.07 0.56 9.64
CA ASP A 141 14.70 0.24 10.93
C ASP A 141 16.21 0.02 10.75
N ASP A 142 17.02 0.81 11.47
CA ASP A 142 18.49 0.67 11.46
C ASP A 142 18.96 -0.63 12.15
N ALA A 143 18.12 -1.21 13.01
CA ALA A 143 18.38 -2.46 13.71
C ALA A 143 17.79 -3.69 13.00
N PHE A 144 17.36 -3.55 11.73
CA PHE A 144 16.73 -4.63 10.99
C PHE A 144 17.58 -5.91 10.93
N ASP A 145 17.02 -7.03 11.39
CA ASP A 145 17.58 -8.37 11.26
C ASP A 145 16.77 -9.18 10.22
N ALA A 146 17.38 -9.38 9.04
CA ALA A 146 16.78 -10.13 7.94
C ALA A 146 16.46 -11.59 8.31
N HIS A 147 17.29 -12.24 9.14
CA HIS A 147 17.04 -13.60 9.58
C HIS A 147 15.91 -13.67 10.60
N ALA A 148 15.79 -12.69 11.50
CA ALA A 148 14.64 -12.59 12.39
C ALA A 148 13.35 -12.35 11.61
N TYR A 149 13.39 -11.47 10.60
CA TYR A 149 12.25 -11.21 9.75
C TYR A 149 11.80 -12.45 8.96
N ASP A 150 12.73 -13.20 8.35
CA ASP A 150 12.40 -14.46 7.63
C ASP A 150 11.76 -15.49 8.58
N ARG A 151 12.29 -15.67 9.79
CA ARG A 151 11.71 -16.58 10.80
C ARG A 151 10.29 -16.15 11.17
N LEU A 152 10.09 -14.86 11.43
CA LEU A 152 8.78 -14.30 11.77
C LEU A 152 7.78 -14.50 10.64
N LEU A 153 8.15 -14.12 9.41
CA LEU A 153 7.31 -14.27 8.22
C LEU A 153 6.89 -15.73 7.98
N ARG A 154 7.84 -16.67 8.09
CA ARG A 154 7.52 -18.11 8.01
C ARG A 154 6.53 -18.53 9.09
N SER A 155 6.69 -18.05 10.32
CA SER A 155 5.78 -18.37 11.42
C SER A 155 4.36 -17.87 11.16
N GLU A 156 4.21 -16.66 10.59
CA GLU A 156 2.90 -16.10 10.24
C GLU A 156 2.26 -16.85 9.07
N ILE A 157 3.05 -17.24 8.06
CA ILE A 157 2.57 -18.08 6.94
C ILE A 157 2.06 -19.43 7.46
N GLN A 158 2.72 -20.05 8.43
CA GLN A 158 2.23 -21.31 9.01
C GLN A 158 0.92 -21.10 9.78
N ARG A 159 0.79 -20.00 10.54
CA ARG A 159 -0.47 -19.65 11.21
C ARG A 159 -1.61 -19.40 10.21
N ILE A 160 -1.32 -18.71 9.09
CA ILE A 160 -2.28 -18.54 7.99
C ILE A 160 -2.78 -19.88 7.49
N ARG A 161 -1.86 -20.79 7.16
CA ARG A 161 -2.21 -22.09 6.59
C ARG A 161 -3.07 -22.92 7.55
N ALA A 162 -2.83 -22.81 8.86
CA ALA A 162 -3.64 -23.47 9.86
C ALA A 162 -5.08 -22.90 9.93
N LEU A 163 -5.23 -21.58 9.80
CA LEU A 163 -6.53 -20.89 9.94
C LEU A 163 -7.33 -20.85 8.63
N ALA A 164 -6.66 -20.80 7.48
CA ALA A 164 -7.26 -20.67 6.15
C ALA A 164 -6.59 -21.64 5.16
N PRO A 165 -6.77 -22.97 5.33
CA PRO A 165 -6.04 -23.99 4.56
C PRO A 165 -6.35 -23.98 3.05
N ARG A 166 -7.42 -23.31 2.64
CA ARG A 166 -7.85 -23.20 1.23
C ARG A 166 -7.47 -21.88 0.57
N ALA A 167 -7.04 -20.88 1.34
CA ALA A 167 -6.68 -19.58 0.80
C ALA A 167 -5.31 -19.65 0.11
N ALA A 168 -5.19 -18.97 -1.02
CA ALA A 168 -3.88 -18.60 -1.53
C ALA A 168 -3.22 -17.58 -0.58
N ILE A 169 -1.90 -17.52 -0.57
CA ILE A 169 -1.13 -16.51 0.17
C ILE A 169 -0.25 -15.78 -0.84
N LEU A 170 -0.33 -14.46 -0.86
CA LEU A 170 0.55 -13.59 -1.64
C LEU A 170 1.35 -12.72 -0.67
N ILE A 171 2.67 -12.69 -0.87
CA ILE A 171 3.54 -11.73 -0.20
C ILE A 171 3.74 -10.59 -1.18
N LEU A 172 3.32 -9.39 -0.80
CA LEU A 172 3.57 -8.16 -1.52
C LEU A 172 4.69 -7.43 -0.80
N SER A 173 5.90 -7.42 -1.38
CA SER A 173 7.04 -6.75 -0.78
C SER A 173 6.82 -5.24 -0.68
N ALA A 174 7.59 -4.61 0.21
CA ALA A 174 7.65 -3.17 0.29
C ALA A 174 7.94 -2.54 -1.08
N PRO A 175 7.33 -1.38 -1.40
CA PRO A 175 7.74 -0.57 -2.53
C PRO A 175 9.21 -0.17 -2.42
N GLU A 176 9.82 0.15 -3.56
CA GLU A 176 11.17 0.71 -3.58
C GLU A 176 11.21 2.03 -2.80
N ALA A 177 12.24 2.17 -1.96
CA ALA A 177 12.44 3.34 -1.13
C ALA A 177 13.92 3.74 -1.14
N MET A 178 14.17 5.05 -1.25
CA MET A 178 15.49 5.63 -1.05
C MET A 178 15.59 6.21 0.36
N ARG A 179 16.76 6.09 1.00
CA ARG A 179 17.01 6.65 2.32
C ARG A 179 18.08 7.73 2.23
N GLY A 180 17.73 8.94 2.64
CA GLY A 180 18.65 10.07 2.71
C GLY A 180 19.47 10.04 4.00
N ASP A 181 20.56 10.78 4.02
CA ASP A 181 21.34 11.12 5.23
C ASP A 181 20.63 12.10 6.18
N GLY A 182 19.36 12.45 5.90
CA GLY A 182 18.49 13.27 6.76
C GLY A 182 18.25 14.69 6.28
N VAL A 183 18.78 15.11 5.12
CA VAL A 183 18.58 16.46 4.57
C VAL A 183 18.31 16.49 3.05
N GLY A 184 17.23 17.17 2.63
CA GLY A 184 16.91 17.47 1.23
C GLY A 184 15.57 16.89 0.74
N ASN A 185 15.14 17.29 -0.47
CA ASN A 185 14.00 16.68 -1.18
C ASN A 185 14.51 15.69 -2.24
N CYS A 186 13.84 14.54 -2.37
CA CYS A 186 14.14 13.46 -3.32
C CYS A 186 14.35 13.81 -4.81
N PRO A 187 13.79 14.89 -5.42
CA PRO A 187 13.80 14.98 -6.89
C PRO A 187 15.14 15.32 -7.53
N ASP A 188 16.05 16.02 -6.85
CA ASP A 188 17.19 16.65 -7.53
C ASP A 188 18.58 16.15 -7.12
N ASP A 189 18.69 15.17 -6.20
CA ASP A 189 19.89 14.79 -5.44
C ASP A 189 21.24 14.84 -6.21
N PRO A 190 21.85 16.03 -6.37
CA PRO A 190 23.05 16.18 -7.17
C PRO A 190 24.27 15.72 -6.37
N GLU A 191 24.10 15.58 -5.06
CA GLU A 191 25.12 15.24 -4.08
C GLU A 191 25.12 13.75 -3.72
N ARG A 192 24.20 12.95 -4.28
CA ARG A 192 24.04 11.50 -3.96
C ARG A 192 23.87 11.23 -2.46
N ARG A 193 23.12 12.11 -1.78
CA ARG A 193 22.74 12.00 -0.37
C ARG A 193 21.70 10.92 -0.11
N TRP A 194 20.94 10.53 -1.13
CA TRP A 194 20.00 9.41 -1.08
C TRP A 194 20.69 8.14 -1.53
N ARG A 195 20.73 7.14 -0.66
CA ARG A 195 21.31 5.82 -0.93
C ARG A 195 20.26 4.75 -0.67
N ALA A 196 20.33 3.66 -1.43
CA ALA A 196 19.62 2.45 -1.04
C ALA A 196 20.10 2.05 0.36
N PRO A 197 19.19 1.74 1.30
CA PRO A 197 19.58 1.27 2.62
C PRO A 197 20.51 0.06 2.52
N VAL A 198 21.57 0.02 3.33
CA VAL A 198 22.56 -1.09 3.32
C VAL A 198 21.93 -2.45 3.64
N ASN A 199 20.82 -2.45 4.37
CA ASN A 199 19.99 -3.61 4.68
C ASN A 199 19.00 -4.00 3.57
N LEU A 200 18.76 -3.14 2.58
CA LEU A 200 17.93 -3.40 1.40
C LEU A 200 18.77 -3.66 0.15
N GLY A 201 20.06 -4.01 0.32
CA GLY A 201 20.93 -4.41 -0.78
C GLY A 201 20.20 -5.41 -1.66
N VAL A 202 19.89 -4.97 -2.88
CA VAL A 202 19.19 -5.72 -3.91
C VAL A 202 19.91 -7.08 -4.00
N VAL A 203 19.23 -8.12 -3.50
CA VAL A 203 19.61 -9.48 -3.88
C VAL A 203 19.33 -9.58 -5.35
#